data_AF-A0A150VGB7-F1
#
_entry.id   AF-A0A150VGB7-F1
#
_cell.length_a   1.000
_cell.length_b   1.000
_cell.length_c   1.000
_cell.angle_alpha   90.00
_cell.angle_beta   90.00
_cell.angle_gamma   90.00
#
_symmetry.space_group_name_H-M   'P 1'
#
loop_
_entity.id
_entity.type
_entity.pdbx_description
1 polymer ?
#
loop_
_entity_poly.entity_id
_entity_poly.type
_entity_poly.pdbx_seq_one_letter_code
_entity_poly.pdbx_strand_id
1 'polypeptide(L)'
;GWQALAPTITFTSLATFVVALRWYTRFRIVRCAGMDDFVISLSLALSLAMCAVISAAAHESTLGLPSEVIKQETSAITKLIVVANDLWALTVNITKASILMQYLRIFRSQKTRIVCYLLLSALLPAACWAVLGGTLLCSPVAKLWDPRLPGSCLDAQVYWTSVAAVDIGLDFLIIGLPIPAIARLHLPRKQKVSIVMVFLLGFFVCGISVARLATVGIMSDEGEYIISGVWAIIWSAVEANVGIICACLLALRPLLAKLFPNLL
;
A
#
# COMPACT_ATOMS: atom_id res chain seq x y z
N GLY A 1 6.20 -12.52 -16.14
CA GLY A 1 4.95 -13.07 -15.57
C GLY A 1 5.15 -13.70 -14.20
N TRP A 2 5.65 -14.94 -14.14
CA TRP A 2 5.70 -15.77 -12.91
C TRP A 2 6.46 -15.18 -11.72
N GLN A 3 7.56 -14.46 -11.97
CA GLN A 3 8.36 -13.82 -10.91
C GLN A 3 7.56 -12.75 -10.13
N ALA A 4 6.56 -12.12 -10.75
CA ALA A 4 5.71 -11.14 -10.09
C ALA A 4 4.47 -11.76 -9.43
N LEU A 5 3.91 -12.82 -10.03
CA LEU A 5 2.70 -13.46 -9.52
C LEU A 5 2.91 -14.18 -8.19
N ALA A 6 4.00 -14.92 -8.04
CA ALA A 6 4.27 -15.70 -6.84
C ALA A 6 4.32 -14.82 -5.56
N PRO A 7 5.07 -13.72 -5.50
CA PRO A 7 5.04 -12.84 -4.32
C PRO A 7 3.66 -12.20 -4.13
N THR A 8 3.00 -11.70 -5.18
CA THR A 8 1.67 -11.08 -5.03
C THR A 8 0.65 -12.04 -4.41
N ILE A 9 0.54 -13.28 -4.92
CA ILE A 9 -0.43 -14.26 -4.41
C ILE A 9 -0.13 -14.65 -2.97
N THR A 10 1.14 -14.87 -2.64
CA THR A 10 1.54 -15.27 -1.27
C THR A 10 1.23 -14.17 -0.25
N PHE A 11 1.59 -12.91 -0.54
CA PHE A 11 1.31 -11.78 0.34
C PHE A 11 -0.18 -11.46 0.43
N THR A 12 -0.94 -11.52 -0.67
CA THR A 12 -2.40 -11.30 -0.65
C THR A 12 -3.13 -12.41 0.12
N SER A 13 -2.69 -13.67 -0.01
CA SER A 13 -3.22 -14.78 0.78
C SER A 13 -2.97 -14.58 2.28
N LEU A 14 -1.74 -14.19 2.64
CA LEU A 14 -1.38 -13.89 4.02
C LEU A 14 -2.19 -12.71 4.57
N ALA A 15 -2.33 -11.62 3.80
CA ALA A 15 -3.13 -10.46 4.19
C ALA A 15 -4.61 -10.85 4.43
N THR A 16 -5.17 -11.69 3.56
CA THR A 16 -6.55 -12.21 3.68
C THR A 16 -6.72 -12.99 4.98
N PHE A 17 -5.79 -13.89 5.30
CA PHE A 17 -5.79 -14.65 6.55
C PHE A 17 -5.74 -13.74 7.78
N VAL A 18 -4.86 -12.74 7.78
CA VAL A 18 -4.70 -11.81 8.91
C VAL A 18 -5.93 -10.91 9.09
N VAL A 19 -6.57 -10.46 8.00
CA VAL A 19 -7.84 -9.72 8.05
C VAL A 19 -8.97 -10.59 8.62
N ALA A 20 -9.04 -11.86 8.23
CA ALA A 20 -10.01 -12.79 8.81
C ALA A 20 -9.82 -12.97 10.33
N LEU A 21 -8.56 -13.08 10.77
CA LEU A 21 -8.22 -13.16 12.20
C LEU A 21 -8.61 -11.86 12.95
N ARG A 22 -8.43 -10.70 12.31
CA ARG A 22 -8.89 -9.42 12.86
C ARG A 22 -10.40 -9.41 13.05
N TRP A 23 -11.17 -9.82 12.04
CA TRP A 23 -12.63 -9.92 12.13
C TRP A 23 -13.07 -10.86 13.25
N TYR A 24 -12.44 -12.03 13.36
CA TYR A 24 -12.69 -12.97 14.46
C TYR A 24 -12.46 -12.31 15.83
N THR A 25 -11.34 -11.60 15.98
CA THR A 25 -11.00 -10.88 17.22
C THR A 25 -12.04 -9.81 17.54
N ARG A 26 -12.44 -9.01 16.56
CA ARG A 26 -13.37 -7.89 16.75
C ARG A 26 -14.78 -8.33 17.05
N PHE A 27 -15.29 -9.37 16.38
CA PHE A 27 -16.64 -9.88 16.61
C PHE A 27 -16.74 -10.81 17.82
N ARG A 28 -15.79 -11.74 18.01
CA ARG A 28 -15.92 -12.78 19.05
C ARG A 28 -15.25 -12.40 20.36
N ILE A 29 -14.08 -11.77 20.33
CA ILE A 29 -13.28 -11.50 21.54
C ILE A 29 -13.59 -10.12 22.11
N VAL A 30 -13.49 -9.07 21.29
CA VAL A 30 -13.71 -7.68 21.72
C VAL A 30 -15.19 -7.28 21.65
N ARG A 31 -15.97 -7.95 20.79
CA ARG A 31 -17.41 -7.70 20.53
C ARG A 31 -17.74 -6.24 20.19
N CYS A 32 -16.83 -5.54 19.52
CA CYS A 32 -17.00 -4.14 19.13
C CYS A 32 -16.29 -3.85 17.81
N ALA A 33 -16.98 -4.12 16.70
CA ALA A 33 -16.54 -3.72 15.36
C ALA A 33 -16.55 -2.19 15.23
N GLY A 34 -15.50 -1.62 14.66
CA GLY A 34 -15.43 -0.19 14.34
C GLY A 34 -15.45 0.07 12.84
N MET A 35 -15.60 1.33 12.45
CA MET A 35 -15.49 1.74 11.04
C MET A 35 -14.13 1.37 10.44
N ASP A 36 -13.08 1.31 11.27
CA ASP A 36 -11.74 0.88 10.89
C ASP A 36 -11.69 -0.54 10.30
N ASP A 37 -12.57 -1.43 10.74
CA ASP A 37 -12.64 -2.83 10.31
C ASP A 37 -13.28 -2.97 8.91
N PHE A 38 -14.22 -2.09 8.57
CA PHE A 38 -14.79 -2.03 7.21
C PHE A 38 -13.82 -1.40 6.21
N VAL A 39 -13.12 -0.34 6.63
CA VAL A 39 -12.15 0.36 5.77
C VAL A 39 -10.98 -0.54 5.42
N ILE A 40 -10.47 -1.35 6.37
CA ILE A 40 -9.41 -2.31 6.05
C ILE A 40 -9.89 -3.45 5.14
N SER A 41 -11.17 -3.82 5.25
CA SER A 41 -11.77 -4.83 4.35
C SER A 41 -11.92 -4.30 2.93
N LEU A 42 -12.22 -3.00 2.78
CA LEU A 42 -12.19 -2.33 1.48
C LEU A 42 -10.78 -2.33 0.89
N SER A 43 -9.75 -2.05 1.71
CA SER A 43 -8.35 -2.16 1.27
C SER A 43 -8.00 -3.57 0.80
N LEU A 44 -8.44 -4.61 1.53
CA LEU A 44 -8.25 -6.00 1.10
C LEU A 44 -8.94 -6.30 -0.23
N ALA A 45 -10.16 -5.82 -0.45
CA ALA A 45 -10.88 -5.99 -1.71
C ALA A 45 -10.13 -5.35 -2.89
N LEU A 46 -9.53 -4.17 -2.67
CA LEU A 46 -8.70 -3.50 -3.69
C LEU A 46 -7.39 -4.24 -3.93
N SER A 47 -6.74 -4.80 -2.90
CA SER A 47 -5.56 -5.66 -3.05
C SER A 47 -5.89 -6.94 -3.85
N LEU A 48 -7.06 -7.54 -3.62
CA LEU A 48 -7.53 -8.69 -4.41
C LEU A 48 -7.79 -8.30 -5.87
N ALA A 49 -8.39 -7.13 -6.12
CA ALA A 49 -8.57 -6.61 -7.47
C ALA A 49 -7.22 -6.37 -8.17
N MET A 50 -6.24 -5.81 -7.45
CA MET A 50 -4.88 -5.63 -7.95
C MET A 50 -4.22 -6.98 -8.30
N CYS A 51 -4.35 -7.99 -7.44
CA CYS A 51 -3.86 -9.34 -7.71
C CYS A 51 -4.53 -9.94 -8.96
N ALA A 52 -5.84 -9.74 -9.14
CA ALA A 52 -6.56 -10.20 -10.32
C ALA A 52 -6.06 -9.52 -11.60
N VAL A 53 -5.86 -8.20 -11.59
CA VAL A 53 -5.31 -7.44 -12.73
C VAL A 53 -3.90 -7.92 -13.09
N ILE A 54 -3.03 -8.12 -12.10
CA ILE A 54 -1.67 -8.64 -12.32
C ILE A 54 -1.72 -10.06 -12.90
N SER A 55 -2.64 -10.91 -12.42
CA SER A 55 -2.83 -12.26 -12.96
C SER A 55 -3.32 -12.27 -14.40
N ALA A 56 -4.21 -11.35 -14.78
CA ALA A 56 -4.67 -11.17 -16.15
C ALA A 56 -3.53 -10.71 -17.06
N ALA A 57 -2.77 -9.69 -16.65
CA ALA A 57 -1.61 -9.18 -17.39
C ALA A 57 -0.51 -10.25 -17.56
N ALA A 58 -0.32 -11.10 -16.54
CA ALA A 58 0.61 -12.21 -16.62
C ALA A 58 0.13 -13.30 -17.58
N HIS A 59 -1.16 -13.62 -17.60
CA HIS A 59 -1.72 -14.61 -18.51
C HIS A 59 -1.58 -14.19 -19.99
N GLU A 60 -1.84 -12.92 -20.29
CA GLU A 60 -1.67 -12.35 -21.64
C GLU A 60 -0.19 -12.36 -22.08
N SER A 61 0.76 -12.13 -21.15
CA SER A 61 2.20 -12.11 -21.46
C SER A 61 2.89 -13.48 -21.54
N THR A 62 2.18 -14.59 -21.32
CA THR A 62 2.79 -15.95 -21.27
C THR A 62 2.59 -16.79 -22.56
N LEU A 63 2.20 -16.18 -23.68
CA LEU A 63 2.37 -16.80 -25.01
C LEU A 63 3.51 -16.10 -25.75
N GLY A 64 4.60 -16.82 -26.00
CA GLY A 64 5.81 -16.33 -26.67
C GLY A 64 5.54 -15.85 -28.10
N LEU A 65 5.04 -14.62 -28.23
CA LEU A 65 4.83 -13.97 -29.52
C LEU A 65 6.08 -13.15 -29.91
N PRO A 66 6.57 -13.29 -31.15
CA PRO A 66 7.72 -12.54 -31.62
C PRO A 66 7.50 -11.03 -31.57
N SER A 67 8.61 -10.29 -31.45
CA SER A 67 8.75 -8.85 -31.23
C SER A 67 7.97 -7.90 -32.16
N GLU A 68 7.31 -8.42 -33.20
CA GLU A 68 6.50 -7.65 -34.14
C GLU A 68 5.02 -7.53 -33.72
N VAL A 69 4.48 -8.49 -32.94
CA VAL A 69 3.09 -8.45 -32.43
C VAL A 69 2.92 -7.47 -31.26
N ILE A 70 4.04 -7.14 -30.60
CA ILE A 70 4.15 -6.17 -29.49
C ILE A 70 3.59 -4.79 -29.88
N LYS A 71 3.52 -4.45 -31.17
CA LYS A 71 3.08 -3.15 -31.69
C LYS A 71 1.57 -2.90 -31.64
N GLN A 72 0.72 -3.92 -31.45
CA GLN A 72 -0.74 -3.77 -31.42
C GLN A 72 -1.35 -4.18 -30.06
N GLU A 73 -0.71 -5.09 -29.32
CA GLU A 73 -1.12 -5.47 -27.95
C GLU A 73 -0.56 -4.55 -26.84
N THR A 74 0.35 -3.63 -27.17
CA THR A 74 0.93 -2.67 -26.22
C THR A 74 -0.11 -1.82 -25.50
N SER A 75 -1.26 -1.55 -26.15
CA SER A 75 -2.31 -0.72 -25.56
C SER A 75 -3.09 -1.41 -24.43
N ALA A 76 -3.26 -2.74 -24.47
CA ALA A 76 -3.99 -3.49 -23.45
C ALA A 76 -3.16 -3.64 -22.17
N ILE A 77 -1.90 -4.06 -22.32
CA ILE A 77 -0.96 -4.20 -21.20
C ILE A 77 -0.72 -2.86 -20.50
N THR A 78 -0.57 -1.77 -21.25
CA THR A 78 -0.36 -0.43 -20.67
C THR A 78 -1.58 0.04 -19.89
N LYS A 79 -2.80 -0.26 -20.36
CA LYS A 79 -4.03 0.02 -19.59
C LYS A 79 -4.09 -0.77 -18.29
N LEU A 80 -3.72 -2.06 -18.31
CA LEU A 80 -3.67 -2.90 -17.10
C LEU A 80 -2.66 -2.38 -16.08
N ILE A 81 -1.51 -1.85 -16.53
CA ILE A 81 -0.50 -1.25 -15.64
C ILE A 81 -1.03 0.02 -14.97
N VAL A 82 -1.71 0.90 -15.71
CA VAL A 82 -2.30 2.12 -15.14
C VAL A 82 -3.37 1.77 -14.11
N VAL A 83 -4.26 0.83 -14.43
CA VAL A 83 -5.27 0.33 -13.48
C VAL A 83 -4.62 -0.28 -12.24
N ALA A 84 -3.54 -1.05 -12.40
CA ALA A 84 -2.82 -1.62 -11.27
C ALA A 84 -2.19 -0.55 -10.36
N ASN A 85 -1.64 0.52 -10.94
CA ASN A 85 -1.09 1.66 -10.19
C ASN A 85 -2.18 2.44 -9.44
N ASP A 86 -3.33 2.68 -10.07
CA ASP A 86 -4.46 3.34 -9.42
C ASP A 86 -4.99 2.50 -8.25
N LEU A 87 -5.13 1.19 -8.45
CA LEU A 87 -5.52 0.25 -7.40
C LEU A 87 -4.51 0.23 -6.26
N TRP A 88 -3.21 0.22 -6.56
CA TRP A 88 -2.15 0.31 -5.56
C TRP A 88 -2.27 1.60 -4.74
N ALA A 89 -2.36 2.77 -5.40
CA ALA A 89 -2.46 4.06 -4.75
C ALA A 89 -3.68 4.14 -3.81
N LEU A 90 -4.84 3.66 -4.27
CA LEU A 90 -6.05 3.58 -3.45
C LEU A 90 -5.88 2.64 -2.26
N THR A 91 -5.30 1.46 -2.48
CA THR A 91 -5.09 0.45 -1.43
C THR A 91 -4.19 0.98 -0.32
N VAL A 92 -3.07 1.61 -0.66
CA VAL A 92 -2.13 2.19 0.32
C VAL A 92 -2.79 3.33 1.10
N ASN A 93 -3.46 4.26 0.43
CA ASN A 93 -4.14 5.39 1.10
C ASN A 93 -5.29 4.94 2.01
N ILE A 94 -6.12 3.98 1.59
CA ILE A 94 -7.20 3.42 2.41
C ILE A 94 -6.65 2.65 3.62
N THR A 95 -5.53 1.95 3.44
CA THR A 95 -4.83 1.28 4.55
C THR A 95 -4.34 2.29 5.59
N LYS A 96 -3.68 3.38 5.13
CA LYS A 96 -3.24 4.50 5.98
C LYS A 96 -4.42 5.12 6.73
N ALA A 97 -5.54 5.31 6.06
CA ALA A 97 -6.77 5.82 6.67
C ALA A 97 -7.30 4.87 7.77
N SER A 98 -7.30 3.54 7.55
CA SER A 98 -7.68 2.57 8.58
C SER A 98 -6.76 2.64 9.82
N ILE A 99 -5.45 2.79 9.63
CA ILE A 99 -4.49 2.94 10.74
C ILE A 99 -4.79 4.21 11.55
N LEU A 100 -5.00 5.34 10.87
CA LEU A 100 -5.33 6.62 11.52
C LEU A 100 -6.65 6.55 12.29
N MET A 101 -7.67 5.88 11.73
CA MET A 101 -8.94 5.64 12.44
C MET A 101 -8.76 4.77 13.68
N GLN A 102 -7.90 3.74 13.62
CA GLN A 102 -7.54 2.97 14.82
C GLN A 102 -6.83 3.84 15.86
N TYR A 103 -5.93 4.73 15.46
CA TYR A 103 -5.28 5.67 16.37
C TYR A 103 -6.27 6.64 17.04
N LEU A 104 -7.26 7.15 16.30
CA LEU A 104 -8.32 7.99 16.86
C LEU A 104 -9.15 7.29 17.94
N ARG A 105 -9.26 5.95 17.86
CA ARG A 105 -9.95 5.11 18.84
C ARG A 105 -9.08 4.77 20.04
N ILE A 106 -7.78 4.54 19.84
CA ILE A 106 -6.83 4.18 20.89
C ILE A 106 -6.44 5.40 21.73
N PHE A 107 -6.09 6.51 21.09
CA PHE A 107 -5.61 7.71 21.77
C PHE A 107 -6.76 8.65 22.12
N ARG A 108 -6.86 9.03 23.40
CA ARG A 108 -7.81 10.02 23.90
C ARG A 108 -7.27 11.45 23.95
N SER A 109 -5.96 11.63 23.73
CA SER A 109 -5.30 12.95 23.72
C SER A 109 -5.83 13.82 22.57
N GLN A 110 -6.32 15.03 22.89
CA GLN A 110 -6.83 15.98 21.90
C GLN A 110 -5.77 16.35 20.86
N LYS A 111 -4.52 16.60 21.27
CA LYS A 111 -3.41 16.93 20.35
C LYS A 111 -3.17 15.82 19.34
N THR A 112 -3.13 14.57 19.81
CA THR A 112 -2.94 13.39 18.94
C THR A 112 -4.10 13.22 17.96
N ARG A 113 -5.33 13.47 18.42
CA ARG A 113 -6.51 13.41 17.55
C ARG A 113 -6.51 14.47 16.46
N ILE A 114 -6.14 15.72 16.78
CA ILE A 114 -6.00 16.79 15.79
C ILE A 114 -5.00 16.39 14.71
N VAL A 115 -3.83 15.87 15.10
CA VAL A 115 -2.82 15.41 14.13
C VAL A 115 -3.36 14.25 13.28
N CYS A 116 -4.10 13.28 13.86
CA CYS A 116 -4.73 12.23 13.07
C CYS A 116 -5.72 12.77 12.04
N TYR A 117 -6.56 13.75 12.40
CA TYR A 117 -7.50 14.36 11.45
C TYR A 117 -6.77 15.15 10.36
N LEU A 118 -5.69 15.85 10.69
CA LEU A 118 -4.84 16.53 9.71
C LEU A 118 -4.22 15.53 8.72
N LEU A 119 -3.64 14.43 9.22
CA LEU A 119 -3.09 13.38 8.35
C LEU A 119 -4.18 12.73 7.50
N LEU A 120 -5.37 12.47 8.05
CA LEU A 120 -6.49 11.93 7.29
C LEU A 120 -6.90 12.87 6.16
N SER A 121 -6.93 14.19 6.42
CA SER A 121 -7.20 15.20 5.40
C SER A 121 -6.09 15.29 4.35
N ALA A 122 -4.84 15.01 4.72
CA ALA A 122 -3.69 15.00 3.80
C ALA A 122 -3.65 13.76 2.89
N LEU A 123 -4.29 12.64 3.27
CA LEU A 123 -4.41 11.46 2.41
C LEU A 123 -5.27 11.71 1.17
N LEU A 124 -6.27 12.59 1.25
CA LEU A 124 -7.13 12.93 0.12
C LEU A 124 -6.36 13.57 -1.05
N PRO A 125 -5.63 14.68 -0.87
CA PRO A 125 -4.85 15.26 -1.95
C PRO A 125 -3.72 14.34 -2.41
N ALA A 126 -3.13 13.53 -1.54
CA ALA A 126 -2.13 12.54 -1.92
C ALA A 126 -2.71 11.46 -2.85
N ALA A 127 -3.89 10.92 -2.51
CA ALA A 127 -4.60 9.95 -3.35
C ALA A 127 -5.06 10.59 -4.67
N CYS A 128 -5.59 11.81 -4.64
CA CYS A 128 -5.95 12.55 -5.85
C CYS A 128 -4.73 12.79 -6.75
N TRP A 129 -3.58 13.17 -6.17
CA TRP A 129 -2.34 13.36 -6.93
C TRP A 129 -1.87 12.07 -7.59
N ALA A 130 -1.89 10.95 -6.86
CA ALA A 130 -1.46 9.65 -7.37
C ALA A 130 -2.37 9.09 -8.48
N VAL A 131 -3.69 9.27 -8.36
CA VAL A 131 -4.66 8.72 -9.34
C VAL A 131 -4.89 9.68 -10.50
N LEU A 132 -5.26 10.94 -10.21
CA LEU A 132 -5.55 11.92 -11.26
C LEU A 132 -4.28 12.37 -11.99
N GLY A 133 -3.16 12.50 -11.27
CA GLY A 133 -1.88 12.83 -11.89
C GLY A 133 -1.37 11.73 -12.82
N GLY A 134 -1.58 10.46 -12.46
CA GLY A 134 -1.16 9.31 -13.26
C GLY A 134 -2.02 9.14 -14.49
N THR A 135 -3.34 9.27 -14.35
CA THR A 135 -4.28 9.19 -15.47
C THR A 135 -4.21 10.39 -16.42
N LEU A 136 -3.86 11.58 -15.93
CA LEU A 136 -3.71 12.80 -16.72
C LEU A 136 -2.25 13.13 -17.08
N LEU A 137 -1.34 12.15 -16.99
CA LEU A 137 0.09 12.35 -17.23
C LEU A 137 0.40 12.85 -18.65
N CYS A 138 -0.44 12.47 -19.62
CA CYS A 138 -0.32 12.86 -21.03
C CYS A 138 -1.54 13.66 -21.51
N SER A 139 -1.29 14.63 -22.39
CA SER A 139 -2.32 15.37 -23.13
C SER A 139 -2.14 15.14 -24.63
N PRO A 140 -3.08 14.43 -25.31
CA PRO A 140 -4.29 13.80 -24.76
C PRO A 140 -3.98 12.53 -23.96
N VAL A 141 -4.85 12.16 -23.02
CA VAL A 141 -4.74 10.94 -22.19
C VAL A 141 -4.59 9.68 -23.04
N ALA A 142 -5.20 9.67 -24.23
CA ALA A 142 -5.07 8.61 -25.21
C ALA A 142 -3.61 8.25 -25.57
N LYS A 143 -2.70 9.24 -25.48
CA LYS A 143 -1.28 9.06 -25.75
C LYS A 143 -0.56 8.16 -24.73
N LEU A 144 -1.11 8.02 -23.52
CA LEU A 144 -0.57 7.12 -22.50
C LEU A 144 -0.66 5.66 -22.94
N TRP A 145 -1.72 5.28 -23.67
CA TRP A 145 -1.95 3.91 -24.15
C TRP A 145 -1.56 3.70 -25.61
N ASP A 146 -1.53 4.77 -26.42
CA ASP A 146 -1.07 4.75 -27.81
C ASP A 146 0.04 5.80 -28.02
N PRO A 147 1.31 5.38 -27.91
CA PRO A 147 2.46 6.28 -28.05
C PRO A 147 2.56 6.95 -29.42
N ARG A 148 1.85 6.44 -30.45
CA ARG A 148 1.87 6.98 -31.81
C ARG A 148 1.05 8.25 -31.96
N LEU A 149 0.19 8.55 -30.98
CA LEU A 149 -0.65 9.74 -31.03
C LEU A 149 0.17 11.03 -30.81
N PRO A 150 -0.15 12.11 -31.55
CA PRO A 150 0.44 13.42 -31.31
C PRO A 150 -0.01 13.95 -29.93
N GLY A 151 0.90 14.62 -29.23
CA GLY A 151 0.65 15.14 -27.88
C GLY A 151 1.93 15.29 -27.06
N SER A 152 1.79 15.77 -25.83
CA SER A 152 2.88 15.94 -24.87
C SER A 152 2.58 15.17 -23.59
N CYS A 153 3.62 14.61 -22.97
CA CYS A 153 3.54 13.92 -21.68
C CYS A 153 4.49 14.61 -20.70
N LEU A 154 4.10 14.65 -19.43
CA LEU A 154 5.00 15.02 -18.35
C LEU A 154 6.04 13.92 -18.14
N ASP A 155 7.16 14.27 -17.53
CA ASP A 155 8.22 13.32 -17.19
C ASP A 155 7.69 12.31 -16.16
N ALA A 156 7.54 11.06 -16.59
CA ALA A 156 7.02 9.97 -15.77
C ALA A 156 7.92 9.70 -14.55
N GLN A 157 9.25 9.82 -14.69
CA GLN A 157 10.18 9.56 -13.60
C GLN A 157 10.03 10.63 -12.52
N VAL A 158 9.94 11.90 -12.91
CA VAL A 158 9.71 13.01 -11.97
C VAL A 158 8.35 12.86 -11.28
N TYR A 159 7.31 12.50 -12.04
CA TYR A 159 5.97 12.28 -11.50
C TYR A 159 5.95 11.15 -10.46
N TRP A 160 6.43 9.95 -10.80
CA TRP A 160 6.42 8.80 -9.89
C TRP A 160 7.33 9.01 -8.67
N THR A 161 8.45 9.72 -8.85
CA THR A 161 9.31 10.13 -7.73
C THR A 161 8.58 11.07 -6.77
N SER A 162 7.78 12.01 -7.28
CA SER A 162 6.97 12.90 -6.44
C SER A 162 5.91 12.14 -5.64
N VAL A 163 5.22 11.19 -6.28
CA VAL A 163 4.20 10.34 -5.63
C VAL A 163 4.84 9.53 -4.52
N ALA A 164 5.97 8.86 -4.80
CA ALA A 164 6.68 8.05 -3.82
C ALA A 164 7.23 8.88 -2.66
N ALA A 165 7.75 10.09 -2.90
CA ALA A 165 8.25 10.98 -1.85
C ALA A 165 7.14 11.40 -0.88
N VAL A 166 5.96 11.76 -1.40
CA VAL A 166 4.78 12.10 -0.58
C VAL A 166 4.32 10.88 0.21
N ASP A 167 4.26 9.72 -0.43
CA ASP A 167 3.81 8.46 0.17
C ASP A 167 4.70 8.05 1.35
N ILE A 168 6.02 8.03 1.14
CA ILE A 168 7.04 7.74 2.17
C ILE A 168 6.97 8.76 3.31
N GLY A 169 6.81 10.06 2.98
CA GLY A 169 6.67 11.11 3.99
C GLY A 169 5.46 10.88 4.90
N LEU A 170 4.33 10.49 4.31
CA LEU A 170 3.12 10.14 5.06
C LEU A 170 3.33 8.89 5.93
N ASP A 171 4.07 7.89 5.46
CA ASP A 171 4.40 6.70 6.26
C ASP A 171 5.17 7.06 7.53
N PHE A 172 6.24 7.86 7.40
CA PHE A 172 7.03 8.31 8.55
C PHE A 172 6.19 9.12 9.54
N LEU A 173 5.30 9.98 9.07
CA LEU A 173 4.41 10.77 9.93
C LEU A 173 3.41 9.88 10.68
N ILE A 174 2.78 8.92 10.01
CA ILE A 174 1.80 8.00 10.62
C ILE A 174 2.48 7.10 11.65
N ILE A 175 3.67 6.58 11.34
CA ILE A 175 4.42 5.73 12.26
C ILE A 175 4.96 6.54 13.43
N GLY A 176 5.49 7.74 13.18
CA GLY A 176 6.02 8.61 14.23
C GLY A 176 4.98 9.12 15.23
N LEU A 177 3.71 9.26 14.81
CA LEU A 177 2.61 9.81 15.62
C LEU A 177 2.46 9.18 17.02
N PRO A 178 2.48 7.84 17.19
CA PRO A 178 2.41 7.23 18.50
C PRO A 178 3.62 7.47 19.42
N ILE A 179 4.82 7.82 18.93
CA ILE A 179 6.05 7.91 19.76
C ILE A 179 5.90 8.95 20.86
N PRO A 180 5.58 10.22 20.55
CA PRO A 180 5.51 11.25 21.58
C PRO A 180 4.31 11.06 22.51
N ALA A 181 3.21 10.49 22.00
CA ALA A 181 2.02 10.19 22.80
C ALA A 181 2.31 9.12 23.85
N ILE A 182 3.12 8.12 23.51
CA ILE A 182 3.47 7.01 24.38
C ILE A 182 4.60 7.38 25.34
N ALA A 183 5.58 8.18 24.91
CA ALA A 183 6.67 8.65 25.77
C ALA A 183 6.16 9.43 26.99
N ARG A 184 5.00 10.09 26.88
CA ARG A 184 4.37 10.84 27.97
C ARG A 184 3.49 9.98 28.89
N LEU A 185 3.21 8.72 28.52
CA LEU A 185 2.28 7.87 29.24
C LEU A 185 3.04 6.81 30.05
N HIS A 186 2.85 6.83 31.37
CA HIS A 186 3.45 5.85 32.29
C HIS A 186 2.75 4.49 32.17
N LEU A 187 3.07 3.75 31.10
CA LEU A 187 2.52 2.41 30.86
C LEU A 187 3.39 1.33 31.52
N PRO A 188 2.78 0.24 32.05
CA PRO A 188 3.52 -0.92 32.52
C PRO A 188 4.35 -1.54 31.39
N ARG A 189 5.56 -2.06 31.71
CA ARG A 189 6.55 -2.55 30.72
C ARG A 189 5.97 -3.51 29.68
N LYS A 190 5.03 -4.34 30.11
CA LYS A 190 4.20 -5.27 29.32
C LYS A 190 3.48 -4.63 28.12
N GLN A 191 2.79 -3.50 28.35
CA GLN A 191 2.12 -2.75 27.28
C GLN A 191 3.11 -2.01 26.37
N LYS A 192 4.29 -1.65 26.90
CA LYS A 192 5.37 -0.98 26.15
C LYS A 192 5.97 -1.90 25.07
N VAL A 193 6.14 -3.19 25.35
CA VAL A 193 6.67 -4.17 24.37
C VAL A 193 5.73 -4.33 23.17
N SER A 194 4.42 -4.44 23.41
CA SER A 194 3.40 -4.55 22.36
C SER A 194 3.38 -3.34 21.40
N ILE A 195 3.68 -2.16 21.95
CA ILE A 195 3.81 -0.93 21.17
C ILE A 195 5.07 -0.96 20.32
N VAL A 196 6.21 -1.35 20.89
CA VAL A 196 7.49 -1.45 20.17
C VAL A 196 7.41 -2.42 19.00
N MET A 197 6.75 -3.57 19.16
CA MET A 197 6.54 -4.52 18.05
C MET A 197 5.78 -3.91 16.88
N VAL A 198 4.72 -3.15 17.16
CA VAL A 198 3.98 -2.42 16.11
C VAL A 198 4.84 -1.37 15.42
N PHE A 199 5.68 -0.67 16.19
CA PHE A 199 6.62 0.30 15.64
C PHE A 199 7.62 -0.33 14.68
N LEU A 200 8.18 -1.49 15.04
CA LEU A 200 9.10 -2.24 14.20
C LEU A 200 8.44 -2.67 12.88
N LEU A 201 7.17 -3.11 12.95
CA LEU A 201 6.39 -3.46 11.76
C LEU A 201 6.11 -2.24 10.86
N GLY A 202 5.81 -1.08 11.46
CA GLY A 202 5.70 0.17 10.71
C GLY A 202 7.00 0.53 9.99
N PHE A 203 8.13 0.47 10.71
CA PHE A 203 9.44 0.74 10.11
C PHE A 203 9.78 -0.23 8.97
N PHE A 204 9.35 -1.49 9.09
CA PHE A 204 9.49 -2.48 8.02
C PHE A 204 8.70 -2.09 6.76
N VAL A 205 7.47 -1.56 6.91
CA VAL A 205 6.69 -1.02 5.78
C VAL A 205 7.43 0.15 5.11
N CYS A 206 7.95 1.11 5.89
CA CYS A 206 8.77 2.20 5.32
C CYS A 206 9.98 1.67 4.53
N GLY A 207 10.65 0.64 5.06
CA GLY A 207 11.78 0.01 4.38
C GLY A 207 11.40 -0.56 3.01
N ILE A 208 10.22 -1.18 2.91
CA ILE A 208 9.66 -1.68 1.64
C ILE A 208 9.41 -0.53 0.66
N SER A 209 8.81 0.57 1.11
CA SER A 209 8.55 1.75 0.28
C SER A 209 9.84 2.39 -0.26
N VAL A 210 10.90 2.42 0.55
CA VAL A 210 12.24 2.90 0.13
C VAL A 210 12.90 1.93 -0.84
N ALA A 211 12.85 0.63 -0.57
CA ALA A 211 13.41 -0.40 -1.45
C ALA A 211 12.76 -0.38 -2.84
N ARG A 212 11.45 -0.12 -2.91
CA ARG A 212 10.75 0.13 -4.17
C ARG A 212 11.34 1.30 -4.94
N LEU A 213 11.48 2.47 -4.33
CA LEU A 213 12.00 3.66 -5.01
C LEU A 213 13.44 3.43 -5.50
N ALA A 214 14.28 2.80 -4.68
CA ALA A 214 15.65 2.48 -5.05
C ALA A 214 15.73 1.49 -6.22
N THR A 215 14.96 0.40 -6.19
CA THR A 215 14.98 -0.61 -7.27
C THR A 215 14.42 -0.08 -8.57
N VAL A 216 13.33 0.71 -8.53
CA VAL A 216 12.75 1.34 -9.72
C VAL A 216 13.72 2.36 -10.32
N GLY A 217 14.38 3.18 -9.48
CA GLY A 217 15.34 4.19 -9.92
C GLY A 217 16.61 3.62 -10.55
N ILE A 218 17.22 2.60 -9.93
CA ILE A 218 18.43 1.96 -10.47
C ILE A 218 18.13 1.32 -11.84
N MET A 219 17.00 0.61 -11.95
CA MET A 219 16.64 -0.09 -13.20
C MET A 219 16.19 0.88 -14.31
N SER A 220 15.65 2.06 -13.96
CA SER A 220 15.35 3.09 -14.97
C SER A 220 16.61 3.72 -15.55
N ASP A 221 17.65 3.90 -14.74
CA ASP A 221 18.91 4.50 -15.16
C ASP A 221 19.73 3.55 -16.07
N GLU A 222 19.55 2.24 -15.92
CA GLU A 222 20.16 1.21 -16.78
C GLU A 222 19.46 1.04 -18.15
N GLY A 223 18.36 1.76 -18.41
CA GLY A 223 17.63 1.73 -19.68
C GLY A 223 16.71 0.53 -19.88
N GLU A 224 16.56 -0.34 -18.87
CA GLU A 224 15.73 -1.54 -18.90
C GLU A 224 14.28 -1.27 -18.42
N TYR A 225 13.56 -0.42 -19.14
CA TYR A 225 12.22 0.05 -18.76
C TYR A 225 11.19 -1.07 -18.48
N ILE A 226 11.26 -2.18 -19.21
CA ILE A 226 10.34 -3.32 -19.03
C ILE A 226 10.60 -4.02 -17.68
N ILE A 227 11.86 -4.20 -17.31
CA ILE A 227 12.25 -4.88 -16.07
C ILE A 227 11.96 -3.97 -14.87
N SER A 228 12.23 -2.66 -14.98
CA SER A 228 11.85 -1.67 -13.98
C SER A 228 10.35 -1.69 -13.66
N GLY A 229 9.49 -1.80 -14.69
CA GLY A 229 8.03 -1.92 -14.51
C GLY A 229 7.59 -3.19 -13.78
N VAL A 230 8.24 -4.34 -14.02
CA VAL A 230 7.93 -5.60 -13.32
C VAL A 230 8.29 -5.49 -11.84
N TRP A 231 9.46 -4.92 -11.51
CA TRP A 231 9.86 -4.69 -10.13
C TRP A 231 8.94 -3.70 -9.42
N ALA A 232 8.51 -2.63 -10.09
CA ALA A 232 7.54 -1.69 -9.55
C ALA A 232 6.24 -2.41 -9.13
N ILE A 233 5.70 -3.29 -9.97
CA ILE A 233 4.48 -4.05 -9.67
C ILE A 233 4.67 -4.98 -8.46
N ILE A 234 5.81 -5.68 -8.39
CA ILE A 234 6.12 -6.58 -7.26
C ILE A 234 6.16 -5.80 -5.95
N TRP A 235 6.94 -4.71 -5.93
CA TRP A 235 7.11 -3.90 -4.74
C TRP A 235 5.81 -3.22 -4.31
N SER A 236 5.01 -2.72 -5.25
CA SER A 236 3.67 -2.17 -4.99
C SER A 236 2.75 -3.22 -4.36
N ALA A 237 2.76 -4.46 -4.85
CA ALA A 237 1.96 -5.54 -4.27
C ALA A 237 2.40 -5.91 -2.84
N VAL A 238 3.71 -5.96 -2.62
CA VAL A 238 4.29 -6.25 -1.29
C VAL A 238 3.94 -5.12 -0.31
N GLU A 239 4.15 -3.87 -0.70
CA GLU A 239 3.84 -2.69 0.12
C GLU A 239 2.37 -2.63 0.52
N ALA A 240 1.45 -2.80 -0.43
CA ALA A 240 0.01 -2.80 -0.17
C ALA A 240 -0.38 -3.88 0.84
N ASN A 241 0.06 -5.13 0.61
CA ASN A 241 -0.29 -6.25 1.47
C ASN A 241 0.37 -6.20 2.85
N VAL A 242 1.65 -5.81 2.93
CA VAL A 242 2.36 -5.67 4.21
C VAL A 242 1.76 -4.50 5.00
N GLY A 243 1.34 -3.42 4.35
CA GLY A 243 0.58 -2.34 4.96
C GLY A 243 -0.73 -2.85 5.60
N ILE A 244 -1.51 -3.66 4.88
CA ILE A 244 -2.74 -4.27 5.40
C ILE A 244 -2.45 -5.16 6.60
N ILE A 245 -1.43 -6.02 6.51
CA ILE A 245 -1.01 -6.91 7.60
C ILE A 245 -0.63 -6.09 8.83
N CYS A 246 0.18 -5.05 8.66
CA CYS A 246 0.58 -4.14 9.73
C CYS A 246 -0.65 -3.51 10.39
N ALA A 247 -1.57 -2.94 9.59
CA ALA A 247 -2.81 -2.35 10.08
C ALA A 247 -3.67 -3.35 10.88
N CYS A 248 -3.72 -4.62 10.49
CA CYS A 248 -4.41 -5.68 11.24
C CYS A 248 -3.69 -6.08 12.53
N LEU A 249 -2.35 -6.15 12.52
CA LEU A 249 -1.56 -6.48 13.70
C LEU A 249 -1.75 -5.45 14.83
N LEU A 250 -1.94 -4.17 14.49
CA LEU A 250 -2.33 -3.15 15.47
C LEU A 250 -3.62 -3.48 16.21
N ALA A 251 -4.62 -4.01 15.51
CA ALA A 251 -5.92 -4.38 16.08
C ALA A 251 -5.91 -5.74 16.79
N LEU A 252 -4.95 -6.62 16.47
CA LEU A 252 -4.79 -7.95 17.06
C LEU A 252 -4.08 -7.96 18.42
N ARG A 253 -3.57 -6.81 18.90
CA ARG A 253 -2.96 -6.67 20.23
C ARG A 253 -3.75 -7.37 21.37
N PRO A 254 -5.10 -7.24 21.49
CA PRO A 254 -5.86 -7.90 22.55
C PRO A 254 -5.88 -9.44 22.43
N LEU A 255 -5.81 -9.96 21.20
CA LEU A 255 -5.75 -11.39 20.92
C LEU A 255 -4.39 -11.96 21.31
N LEU A 256 -3.31 -11.27 20.94
CA LEU A 256 -1.95 -11.66 21.32
C LEU A 256 -1.76 -11.69 22.84
N ALA A 257 -2.33 -10.71 23.56
CA ALA A 257 -2.32 -10.69 25.02
C ALA A 257 -3.07 -11.88 25.67
N LYS A 258 -4.09 -12.43 25.00
CA LYS A 258 -4.82 -13.62 25.46
C LYS A 258 -4.10 -14.93 25.12
N LEU A 259 -3.52 -15.04 23.93
CA LEU A 259 -2.84 -16.26 23.47
C LEU A 259 -1.48 -16.45 24.13
N PHE A 260 -0.76 -15.35 24.40
CA PHE A 260 0.56 -15.39 24.99
C PHE A 260 0.65 -14.51 26.25
N PRO A 261 -0.04 -14.89 27.36
CA PRO A 261 -0.05 -14.12 28.61
C PRO A 261 1.33 -13.99 29.26
N ASN A 262 2.28 -14.84 28.87
CA ASN A 262 3.65 -14.86 29.39
C ASN A 262 4.67 -14.10 28.51
N LEU A 263 4.34 -13.79 27.24
CA LEU A 263 5.17 -12.93 26.37
C LEU A 263 4.77 -11.44 26.44
N LEU A 264 3.56 -11.15 26.93
CA LEU A 264 3.00 -9.80 27.00
C LEU A 264 2.79 -9.31 28.43
#